data_AF-A0A397TSY8-F1
#
_entry.id   AF-A0A397TSY8-F1
#
_cell.length_a   1.000
_cell.length_b   1.000
_cell.length_c   1.000
_cell.angle_alpha   90.00
_cell.angle_beta   90.00
_cell.angle_gamma   90.00
#
_symmetry.space_group_name_H-M   'P 1'
#
loop_
_entity.id
_entity.type
_entity.pdbx_description
1 polymer ?
#
loop_
_entity_poly.entity_id
_entity_poly.type
_entity_poly.pdbx_seq_one_letter_code
_entity_poly.pdbx_strand_id
1 'polypeptide(L)'
;MDVNKQIVVEKEKVTTPYMTKYEKARILGTRALQISMNAPILVPRENETDPLEIARKELRFKKIPLMIRRYLPDGSYEDWNVRDLTIPEDEDYGRQPNPGQGQPSQSIQ
;
A
#
# COMPACT_ATOMS: atom_id res chain seq x y z
N MET A 1 6.14 6.49 40.49
CA MET A 1 7.47 6.25 39.90
C MET A 1 7.21 5.41 38.66
N ASP A 2 6.84 6.07 37.57
CA ASP A 2 6.35 5.41 36.36
C ASP A 2 7.52 5.08 35.45
N VAL A 3 7.66 3.78 35.23
CA VAL A 3 8.82 3.11 34.68
C VAL A 3 8.71 3.09 33.15
N ASN A 4 9.76 3.58 32.47
CA ASN A 4 10.08 3.39 31.05
C ASN A 4 9.16 4.04 29.99
N LYS A 5 9.25 5.36 29.87
CA LYS A 5 9.11 6.03 28.55
C LYS A 5 10.40 5.81 27.78
N GLN A 6 10.49 4.75 26.97
CA GLN A 6 11.57 4.65 26.00
C GLN A 6 11.40 5.80 25.00
N ILE A 7 12.26 6.82 25.14
CA ILE A 7 12.41 7.83 24.10
C ILE A 7 13.09 7.10 22.96
N VAL A 8 12.30 6.61 22.00
CA VAL A 8 12.81 6.15 20.71
C VAL A 8 13.30 7.43 20.05
N VAL A 9 14.59 7.72 20.20
CA VAL A 9 15.24 8.78 19.43
C VAL A 9 15.24 8.28 18.00
N GLU A 10 14.17 8.60 17.28
CA GLU A 10 14.07 8.30 15.86
C GLU A 10 15.20 9.06 15.18
N LYS A 11 16.27 8.32 14.84
CA LYS A 11 17.42 8.86 14.14
C LYS A 11 16.88 9.57 12.91
N GLU A 12 17.28 10.82 12.70
CA GLU A 12 16.81 11.62 11.58
C GLU A 12 17.09 10.85 10.28
N LYS A 13 16.03 10.36 9.65
CA LYS A 13 16.13 9.54 8.44
C LYS A 13 16.53 10.47 7.29
N VAL A 14 17.58 10.10 6.56
CA VAL A 14 18.11 10.89 5.44
C VAL A 14 17.47 10.50 4.11
N THR A 15 16.94 9.28 3.99
CA THR A 15 16.30 8.85 2.74
C THR A 15 14.91 9.47 2.54
N THR A 16 14.46 9.50 1.29
CA THR A 16 13.21 10.16 0.89
C THR A 16 11.97 9.59 1.61
N PRO A 17 11.04 10.42 2.12
CA PRO A 17 9.79 9.91 2.72
C PRO A 17 8.82 9.31 1.68
N TYR A 18 9.18 9.35 0.39
CA TYR A 18 8.38 8.80 -0.69
C TYR A 18 8.72 7.33 -0.94
N MET A 19 7.68 6.54 -1.24
CA MET A 19 7.83 5.17 -1.70
C MET A 19 8.32 5.16 -3.15
N THR A 20 9.40 4.43 -3.41
CA THR A 20 9.90 4.28 -4.77
C THR A 20 9.03 3.31 -5.58
N LYS A 21 9.06 3.42 -6.91
CA LYS A 21 8.35 2.48 -7.80
C LYS A 21 8.76 1.01 -7.59
N TYR A 22 10.02 0.77 -7.21
CA TYR A 22 10.56 -0.57 -6.95
C TYR A 22 10.01 -1.15 -5.65
N GLU A 23 10.00 -0.34 -4.59
CA GLU A 23 9.42 -0.70 -3.30
C GLU A 23 7.93 -1.01 -3.46
N LYS A 24 7.19 -0.14 -4.13
CA LYS A 24 5.77 -0.33 -4.40
C LYS A 24 5.50 -1.65 -5.11
N ALA A 25 6.20 -1.92 -6.22
CA ALA A 25 6.03 -3.15 -6.98
C ALA A 25 6.31 -4.39 -6.11
N ARG A 26 7.39 -4.35 -5.32
CA ARG A 26 7.77 -5.46 -4.43
C ARG A 26 6.75 -5.67 -3.31
N ILE A 27 6.28 -4.60 -2.67
CA ILE A 27 5.29 -4.66 -1.60
C ILE A 27 3.98 -5.26 -2.12
N LEU A 28 3.49 -4.78 -3.27
CA LEU A 28 2.29 -5.31 -3.88
C LEU A 28 2.44 -6.80 -4.24
N GLY A 29 3.57 -7.19 -4.86
CA GLY A 29 3.82 -8.59 -5.20
C GLY A 29 3.92 -9.50 -3.98
N THR A 30 4.70 -9.11 -2.97
CA THR A 30 4.82 -9.87 -1.71
C THR A 30 3.48 -9.97 -0.99
N ARG A 31 2.72 -8.88 -0.93
CA ARG A 31 1.43 -8.89 -0.23
C ARG A 31 0.37 -9.69 -0.97
N ALA A 32 0.31 -9.58 -2.31
CA ALA A 32 -0.57 -10.40 -3.13
C ALA A 32 -0.27 -11.89 -2.97
N LEU A 33 1.03 -12.28 -2.92
CA LEU A 33 1.43 -13.66 -2.66
C LEU A 33 0.97 -14.15 -1.28
N GLN A 34 1.11 -13.32 -0.23
CA GLN A 34 0.59 -13.68 1.09
C GLN A 34 -0.92 -13.92 1.06
N ILE A 35 -1.67 -13.04 0.40
CA ILE A 35 -3.13 -13.16 0.27
C ILE A 35 -3.51 -14.43 -0.52
N SER A 36 -2.79 -14.75 -1.59
CA SER A 36 -3.03 -15.98 -2.36
C SER A 36 -2.75 -17.25 -1.53
N MET A 37 -1.86 -17.15 -0.53
CA MET A 37 -1.60 -18.19 0.46
C MET A 37 -2.52 -18.09 1.68
N ASN A 38 -3.72 -17.52 1.51
CA ASN A 38 -4.74 -17.38 2.54
C ASN A 38 -4.32 -16.56 3.79
N ALA A 39 -3.34 -15.67 3.67
CA ALA A 39 -3.01 -14.76 4.78
C ALA A 39 -4.20 -13.82 5.11
N PRO A 40 -4.33 -13.39 6.38
CA PRO A 40 -5.41 -12.50 6.79
C PRO A 40 -5.38 -11.16 6.04
N ILE A 41 -6.54 -10.75 5.52
CA ILE A 41 -6.76 -9.47 4.85
C ILE A 41 -7.15 -8.42 5.91
N LEU A 42 -6.58 -7.22 5.82
CA LEU A 42 -6.73 -6.14 6.81
C LEU A 42 -7.64 -4.99 6.35
N VAL A 43 -8.31 -5.17 5.22
CA VAL A 43 -9.34 -4.26 4.68
C VAL A 43 -10.64 -5.03 4.44
N PRO A 44 -11.81 -4.36 4.48
CA PRO A 44 -13.07 -5.00 4.15
C PRO A 44 -13.06 -5.56 2.72
N ARG A 45 -13.40 -6.84 2.60
CA ARG A 45 -13.58 -7.51 1.32
C ARG A 45 -14.99 -7.17 0.80
N GLU A 46 -15.06 -6.56 -0.36
CA GLU A 46 -16.34 -6.30 -1.02
C GLU A 46 -16.53 -7.35 -2.11
N ASN A 47 -15.97 -7.11 -3.29
CA ASN A 47 -16.11 -7.99 -4.46
C ASN A 47 -14.77 -8.38 -5.08
N GLU A 48 -13.64 -8.02 -4.45
CA GLU A 48 -12.33 -8.34 -4.99
C GLU A 48 -12.03 -9.84 -4.81
N THR A 49 -11.73 -10.51 -5.92
CA THR A 49 -11.26 -11.90 -5.95
C THR A 49 -9.77 -12.00 -6.23
N ASP A 50 -9.22 -11.05 -6.98
CA ASP A 50 -7.81 -10.98 -7.33
C ASP A 50 -6.94 -10.53 -6.13
N PRO A 51 -5.94 -11.33 -5.70
CA PRO A 51 -5.02 -10.95 -4.63
C PRO A 51 -4.27 -9.63 -4.86
N LEU A 52 -3.97 -9.28 -6.12
CA LEU A 52 -3.27 -8.03 -6.43
C LEU A 52 -4.16 -6.81 -6.19
N GLU A 53 -5.43 -6.86 -6.61
CA GLU A 53 -6.40 -5.79 -6.31
C GLU A 53 -6.61 -5.62 -4.79
N ILE A 54 -6.68 -6.71 -4.04
CA ILE A 54 -6.77 -6.66 -2.57
C ILE A 54 -5.52 -6.01 -1.97
N ALA A 55 -4.32 -6.40 -2.42
CA ALA A 55 -3.06 -5.79 -1.97
C ALA A 55 -2.97 -4.30 -2.31
N ARG A 56 -3.46 -3.89 -3.50
CA ARG A 56 -3.56 -2.47 -3.89
C ARG A 56 -4.51 -1.70 -2.96
N LYS A 57 -5.67 -2.27 -2.63
CA LYS A 57 -6.62 -1.70 -1.66
C LYS A 57 -5.95 -1.53 -0.30
N GLU A 58 -5.28 -2.56 0.21
CA GLU A 58 -4.55 -2.47 1.48
C GLU A 58 -3.44 -1.41 1.47
N LEU A 59 -2.72 -1.26 0.35
CA LEU A 59 -1.68 -0.24 0.22
C LEU A 59 -2.29 1.17 0.28
N ARG A 60 -3.39 1.42 -0.42
CA ARG A 60 -4.12 2.71 -0.42
C ARG A 60 -4.60 3.10 0.98
N PHE A 61 -5.14 2.13 1.72
CA PHE A 61 -5.59 2.35 3.10
C PHE A 61 -4.46 2.31 4.14
N LYS A 62 -3.19 2.22 3.70
CA LYS A 62 -2.01 2.11 4.57
C LYS A 62 -2.18 0.99 5.61
N LYS A 63 -2.69 -0.17 5.19
CA LYS A 63 -2.95 -1.33 6.06
C LYS A 63 -1.93 -2.45 5.93
N ILE A 64 -1.08 -2.44 4.90
CA ILE A 64 -0.04 -3.47 4.73
C ILE A 64 0.91 -3.52 5.95
N PRO A 65 1.07 -4.69 6.61
CA PRO A 65 1.89 -4.84 7.81
C PRO A 65 3.34 -5.22 7.44
N LEU A 66 3.99 -4.41 6.60
CA LEU A 66 5.37 -4.64 6.16
C LEU A 66 6.26 -3.44 6.51
N MET A 67 7.56 -3.72 6.60
CA MET A 67 8.62 -2.73 6.79
C MET A 67 9.60 -2.84 5.63
N ILE A 68 10.11 -1.69 5.17
CA ILE A 68 11.16 -1.60 4.17
C ILE A 68 12.46 -1.29 4.88
N ARG A 69 13.48 -2.11 4.65
CA ARG A 69 14.86 -1.82 5.06
C ARG A 69 15.62 -1.24 3.87
N ARG A 70 15.98 0.04 3.94
CA ARG A 70 16.80 0.73 2.93
C ARG A 70 18.25 0.70 3.35
N TYR A 71 19.10 0.04 2.57
CA TYR A 71 20.54 0.01 2.82
C TYR A 71 21.22 1.22 2.17
N LEU A 72 22.11 1.85 2.92
CA LEU A 72 22.96 2.94 2.46
C LEU A 72 24.29 2.39 1.92
N PRO A 73 25.04 3.17 1.12
CA PRO A 73 26.30 2.72 0.52
C PRO A 73 27.38 2.31 1.54
N ASP A 74 27.31 2.84 2.76
CA ASP A 74 28.21 2.49 3.88
C ASP A 74 27.82 1.18 4.59
N GLY A 75 26.74 0.52 4.15
CA GLY A 75 26.20 -0.71 4.72
C GLY A 75 25.26 -0.50 5.91
N SER A 76 25.09 0.74 6.38
CA SER A 76 24.05 1.07 7.36
C SER A 76 22.66 1.00 6.72
N TYR A 77 21.60 1.06 7.53
CA TYR A 77 20.23 0.97 7.01
C TYR A 77 19.22 1.81 7.79
N GLU A 78 18.13 2.13 7.10
CA GLU A 78 16.94 2.76 7.66
C GLU A 78 15.73 1.85 7.51
N ASP A 79 15.00 1.65 8.60
CA ASP A 79 13.74 0.91 8.60
C ASP A 79 12.56 1.89 8.47
N TRP A 80 11.78 1.69 7.41
CA TRP A 80 10.60 2.48 7.07
C TRP A 80 9.35 1.62 7.16
N ASN A 81 8.36 2.05 7.94
CA ASN A 81 7.05 1.41 7.90
C ASN A 81 6.40 1.73 6.55
N VAL A 82 5.82 0.72 5.89
CA VAL A 82 5.10 0.93 4.63
C VAL A 82 3.96 1.94 4.79
N ARG A 83 3.35 2.00 5.98
CA ARG A 83 2.25 2.93 6.30
C ARG A 83 2.71 4.39 6.38
N ASP A 84 3.97 4.62 6.71
CA ASP A 84 4.49 5.98 6.93
C ASP A 84 4.98 6.61 5.64
N LEU A 85 5.28 5.80 4.62
CA LEU A 85 5.72 6.30 3.31
C LEU A 85 4.59 7.01 2.56
N THR A 86 4.98 8.07 1.86
CA THR A 86 4.10 8.78 0.92
C THR A 86 4.17 8.09 -0.43
N ILE A 87 3.03 7.68 -0.97
CA ILE A 87 2.95 7.06 -2.28
C ILE A 87 2.76 8.22 -3.28
N PRO A 88 3.72 8.50 -4.17
CA PRO A 88 3.53 9.50 -5.22
C PRO A 88 2.30 9.11 -6.04
N GLU A 89 1.43 10.08 -6.34
CA GLU A 89 0.14 9.81 -6.98
C GLU A 89 0.29 8.91 -8.21
N ASP A 90 -0.47 7.82 -8.20
CA ASP A 90 -0.54 6.90 -9.32
C ASP A 90 -1.33 7.55 -10.45
N GLU A 91 -0.64 8.00 -11.50
CA GLU A 91 -1.26 8.48 -12.75
C GLU A 91 -2.27 7.48 -13.37
N ASP A 92 -2.26 6.22 -12.92
CA ASP A 92 -3.07 5.13 -13.45
C ASP A 92 -4.51 5.04 -12.89
N TYR A 93 -4.81 5.65 -11.73
CA TYR A 93 -6.12 5.45 -11.07
C TYR A 93 -7.10 6.63 -11.15
N GLY A 94 -6.74 7.68 -11.89
CA GLY A 94 -7.62 8.82 -12.19
C GLY A 94 -8.70 8.55 -13.24
N ARG A 95 -8.71 7.37 -13.87
CA ARG A 95 -9.80 6.96 -14.78
C ARG A 95 -10.92 6.29 -13.97
N GLN A 96 -11.76 7.09 -13.33
CA GLN A 96 -13.12 6.62 -13.08
C GLN A 96 -13.78 6.34 -14.45
N PRO A 97 -14.46 5.20 -14.68
CA PRO A 97 -15.42 5.17 -15.76
C PRO A 97 -16.50 6.21 -15.41
N ASN A 98 -16.72 7.20 -16.29
CA ASN A 98 -17.70 8.26 -16.09
C ASN A 98 -19.05 7.66 -15.60
N PRO A 99 -19.56 8.05 -14.42
CA PRO A 99 -20.91 7.72 -14.00
C PRO A 99 -21.89 8.60 -14.79
N GLY A 100 -22.11 8.27 -16.06
CA GLY A 100 -22.87 9.13 -16.97
C GLY A 100 -23.37 8.46 -18.25
N GLN A 101 -23.37 7.12 -18.34
CA GLN A 101 -24.02 6.42 -19.47
C GLN A 101 -25.08 5.43 -18.96
N GLY A 102 -26.20 5.98 -18.51
CA GLY A 102 -27.53 5.45 -18.80
C GLY A 102 -28.35 6.63 -19.30
N GLN A 103 -29.26 6.56 -20.27
CA GLN A 103 -30.09 5.50 -20.85
C GLN A 103 -30.61 6.03 -22.22
N PRO A 104 -31.66 5.50 -22.91
CA PRO A 104 -32.27 4.17 -22.94
C PRO A 104 -32.35 3.60 -24.38
N SER A 105 -32.41 2.28 -24.55
CA SER A 105 -32.99 1.67 -25.77
C SER A 105 -34.27 0.98 -25.37
N GLN A 106 -35.36 1.58 -25.83
CA GLN A 106 -36.73 1.17 -25.63
C GLN A 106 -36.95 -0.28 -26.05
N SER A 107 -37.81 -0.96 -25.31
CA SER A 107 -38.54 -2.13 -25.79
C SER A 107 -39.25 -1.76 -27.09
N ILE A 108 -38.94 -2.46 -28.19
CA ILE A 108 -39.81 -2.52 -29.36
C ILE A 108 -40.17 -3.99 -29.55
N GLN A 109 -41.42 -4.27 -29.17
CA GLN A 109 -42.33 -5.37 -29.55
C GLN A 109 -41.74 -6.78 -29.69
#